data_AF-A0A420E0F4-F1
#
_entry.id   AF-A0A420E0F4-F1
#
_cell.length_a   1.000
_cell.length_b   1.000
_cell.length_c   1.000
_cell.angle_alpha   90.00
_cell.angle_beta   90.00
_cell.angle_gamma   90.00
#
_symmetry.space_group_name_H-M   'P 1'
#
loop_
_entity.id
_entity.type
_entity.pdbx_description
1 polymer ?
#
loop_
_entity_poly.entity_id
_entity_poly.type
_entity_poly.pdbx_seq_one_letter_code
_entity_poly.pdbx_strand_id
1 'polypeptide(L)'
;MMFKKNTQEEISKLSSDELRLYMDSFRLFNEKKKDEEWKKMSREEKKKSILGDYEFIINQRGIEGITLEEQIEFALNSEPSENTNYVTPLVEHYHAIKENEKFTFFWETKSPFSQWHKSKFTASTCLIEGACMNKNKREYVLQDKFPYPDQEYSSAEQFMMYHKAIIFLDVDSAKKIMKTNNVRKIKELGRNVSEFNEEVWKYYRSKVVYEGNKAKFTQDEELKNKLLSTAGTTIVEASPNDKIWGIGLAENDIRAQKRETWQGKNLLGEILTKIRVDIAGSY
;
A
#
# COMPACT_ATOMS: atom_id res chain seq x y z
N MET A 1 36.46 -11.04 -15.22
CA MET A 1 37.00 -12.30 -14.66
C MET A 1 35.87 -13.31 -14.58
N MET A 2 36.04 -14.50 -15.16
CA MET A 2 35.13 -15.63 -14.93
C MET A 2 35.31 -16.10 -13.49
N PHE A 3 34.22 -16.22 -12.74
CA PHE A 3 34.25 -16.82 -11.41
C PHE A 3 34.58 -18.32 -11.53
N LYS A 4 35.58 -18.80 -10.79
CA LYS A 4 35.94 -20.23 -10.73
C LYS A 4 35.28 -20.83 -9.49
N LYS A 5 34.45 -21.86 -9.69
CA LYS A 5 33.86 -22.61 -8.57
C LYS A 5 34.91 -23.54 -7.97
N ASN A 6 35.26 -23.34 -6.71
CA ASN A 6 36.17 -24.19 -5.97
C ASN A 6 35.47 -25.50 -5.57
N THR A 7 36.25 -26.58 -5.53
CA THR A 7 35.86 -27.87 -4.95
C THR A 7 35.77 -27.78 -3.43
N GLN A 8 35.10 -28.75 -2.81
CA GLN A 8 34.90 -28.77 -1.35
C GLN A 8 36.22 -28.86 -0.58
N GLU A 9 37.21 -29.56 -1.14
CA GLU A 9 38.56 -29.66 -0.59
C GLU A 9 39.35 -28.35 -0.70
N GLU A 10 39.21 -27.61 -1.81
CA GLU A 10 39.81 -26.28 -1.97
C GLU A 10 39.20 -25.25 -1.01
N ILE A 11 37.87 -25.32 -0.79
CA ILE A 11 37.17 -24.44 0.17
C ILE A 11 37.64 -24.69 1.60
N SER A 12 37.87 -25.95 1.99
CA SER A 12 38.34 -26.30 3.34
C SER A 12 39.76 -25.81 3.68
N LYS A 13 40.52 -25.39 2.66
CA LYS A 13 41.90 -24.88 2.80
C LYS A 13 41.97 -23.35 2.85
N LEU A 14 40.85 -22.65 2.67
CA LEU A 14 40.80 -21.19 2.70
C LEU A 14 40.85 -20.66 4.14
N SER A 15 41.56 -19.56 4.35
CA SER A 15 41.42 -18.76 5.57
C SER A 15 40.02 -18.13 5.67
N SER A 16 39.63 -17.66 6.85
CA SER A 16 38.31 -17.04 7.06
C SER A 16 38.05 -15.86 6.12
N ASP A 17 39.06 -15.02 5.84
CA ASP A 17 38.93 -13.86 4.96
C ASP A 17 38.81 -14.28 3.48
N GLU A 18 39.59 -15.27 3.05
CA GLU A 18 39.50 -15.84 1.70
C GLU A 18 38.17 -16.55 1.47
N LEU A 19 37.67 -17.28 2.48
CA LEU A 19 36.37 -17.92 2.44
C LEU A 19 35.25 -16.88 2.29
N ARG A 20 35.32 -15.78 3.03
CA ARG A 20 34.37 -14.66 2.90
C ARG A 20 34.37 -14.08 1.49
N LEU A 21 35.54 -13.75 0.95
CA LEU A 21 35.68 -13.21 -0.41
C LEU A 21 35.21 -14.21 -1.49
N TYR A 22 35.47 -15.51 -1.30
CA TYR A 22 34.97 -16.56 -2.16
C TYR A 22 33.44 -16.66 -2.13
N MET A 23 32.83 -16.63 -0.94
CA MET A 23 31.37 -16.68 -0.79
C MET A 23 30.69 -15.45 -1.38
N ASP A 24 31.26 -14.25 -1.17
CA ASP A 24 30.76 -13.00 -1.77
C ASP A 24 30.84 -13.04 -3.30
N SER A 25 31.96 -13.49 -3.86
CA SER A 25 32.12 -13.62 -5.31
C SER A 25 31.24 -14.73 -5.91
N PHE A 26 31.02 -15.84 -5.19
CA PHE A 26 30.10 -16.91 -5.60
C PHE A 26 28.65 -16.43 -5.61
N ARG A 27 28.25 -15.65 -4.60
CA ARG A 27 26.93 -15.01 -4.53
C ARG A 27 26.73 -14.09 -5.74
N LEU A 28 27.67 -13.18 -6.01
CA LEU A 28 27.60 -12.27 -7.16
C LEU A 28 27.56 -13.01 -8.50
N PHE A 29 28.29 -14.11 -8.63
CA PHE A 29 28.24 -14.96 -9.82
C PHE A 29 26.86 -15.60 -10.01
N ASN A 30 26.28 -16.15 -8.95
CA ASN A 30 24.94 -16.73 -9.00
C ASN A 30 23.87 -15.68 -9.28
N GLU A 31 23.98 -14.48 -8.70
CA GLU A 31 23.08 -13.35 -9.00
C GLU A 31 23.16 -12.96 -10.48
N LYS A 32 24.36 -12.82 -11.05
CA LYS A 32 24.55 -12.56 -12.49
C LYS A 32 23.96 -13.66 -13.37
N LYS A 33 24.18 -14.93 -13.01
CA LYS A 33 23.63 -16.07 -13.75
C LYS A 33 22.11 -16.06 -13.73
N LYS A 34 21.49 -15.83 -12.56
CA LYS A 34 20.03 -15.68 -12.43
C LYS A 34 19.50 -14.53 -13.29
N ASP A 35 20.21 -13.41 -13.36
CA ASP A 35 19.82 -12.27 -14.20
C ASP A 35 19.93 -12.59 -15.70
N GLU A 36 20.93 -13.35 -16.14
CA GLU A 36 21.03 -13.82 -17.52
C GLU A 36 19.94 -14.83 -17.90
N GLU A 37 19.61 -15.76 -17.00
CA GLU A 37 18.49 -16.68 -17.16
C GLU A 37 17.17 -15.90 -17.23
N TRP A 38 16.97 -14.94 -16.33
CA TRP A 38 15.80 -14.07 -16.31
C TRP A 38 15.62 -13.31 -17.62
N LYS A 39 16.70 -12.79 -18.22
CA LYS A 39 16.66 -12.08 -19.51
C LYS A 39 16.11 -12.94 -20.64
N LYS A 40 16.36 -14.26 -20.61
CA LYS A 40 15.91 -15.23 -21.64
C LYS A 40 14.46 -15.69 -21.47
N MET A 41 13.86 -15.47 -20.30
CA MET A 41 12.46 -15.82 -20.01
C MET A 41 11.48 -15.01 -20.88
N SER A 42 10.33 -15.61 -21.18
CA SER A 42 9.18 -14.94 -21.78
C SER A 42 8.65 -13.82 -20.88
N ARG A 43 7.82 -12.93 -21.42
CA ARG A 43 7.25 -11.82 -20.63
C ARG A 43 6.40 -12.31 -19.45
N GLU A 44 5.62 -13.37 -19.66
CA GLU A 44 4.76 -13.93 -18.61
C GLU A 44 5.57 -14.63 -17.52
N GLU A 45 6.63 -15.33 -17.88
CA GLU A 45 7.56 -15.91 -16.90
C GLU A 45 8.29 -14.81 -16.10
N LYS A 46 8.69 -13.72 -16.75
CA LYS A 46 9.28 -12.55 -16.08
C LYS A 46 8.31 -11.90 -15.09
N LYS A 47 7.03 -11.73 -15.46
CA LYS A 47 5.97 -11.25 -14.55
C LYS A 47 5.85 -12.15 -13.32
N LYS A 48 5.71 -13.46 -13.52
CA LYS A 48 5.59 -14.44 -12.43
C LYS A 48 6.81 -14.43 -11.50
N SER A 49 8.01 -14.30 -12.06
CA SER A 49 9.22 -14.16 -11.25
C SER A 49 9.17 -12.92 -10.34
N ILE A 50 8.74 -11.77 -10.86
CA ILE A 50 8.64 -10.54 -10.06
C ILE A 50 7.56 -10.67 -8.97
N LEU A 51 6.41 -11.25 -9.30
CA LEU A 51 5.34 -11.45 -8.33
C LEU A 51 5.74 -12.46 -7.24
N GLY A 52 6.50 -13.50 -7.59
CA GLY A 52 7.09 -14.41 -6.61
C GLY A 52 8.08 -13.72 -5.66
N ASP A 53 8.87 -12.77 -6.17
CA ASP A 53 9.75 -11.95 -5.32
C ASP A 53 8.94 -11.10 -4.33
N TYR A 54 7.78 -10.56 -4.75
CA TYR A 54 6.91 -9.77 -3.86
C TYR A 54 6.44 -10.60 -2.69
N GLU A 55 5.90 -11.80 -2.97
CA GLU A 55 5.43 -12.72 -1.94
C GLU A 55 6.55 -13.13 -0.98
N PHE A 56 7.73 -13.46 -1.52
CA PHE A 56 8.89 -13.81 -0.69
C PHE A 56 9.26 -12.69 0.27
N ILE A 57 9.36 -11.44 -0.21
CA ILE A 57 9.75 -10.29 0.62
C ILE A 57 8.68 -9.98 1.66
N ILE A 58 7.41 -10.00 1.26
CA ILE A 58 6.29 -9.77 2.16
C ILE A 58 6.28 -10.81 3.29
N ASN A 59 6.57 -12.07 2.99
CA ASN A 59 6.58 -13.14 3.98
C ASN A 59 7.82 -13.12 4.89
N GLN A 60 8.90 -12.44 4.50
CA GLN A 60 10.15 -12.33 5.27
C GLN A 60 10.29 -10.98 5.99
N ARG A 61 9.27 -10.12 5.92
CA ARG A 61 9.33 -8.78 6.51
C ARG A 61 9.37 -8.86 8.04
N GLY A 62 10.36 -8.19 8.63
CA GLY A 62 10.44 -7.97 10.08
C GLY A 62 9.61 -6.76 10.53
N ILE A 63 9.85 -6.28 11.74
CA ILE A 63 9.12 -5.15 12.36
C ILE A 63 9.26 -3.86 11.54
N GLU A 64 10.39 -3.63 10.86
CA GLU A 64 10.60 -2.46 10.00
C GLU A 64 9.73 -2.47 8.73
N GLY A 65 9.14 -3.62 8.38
CA GLY A 65 8.32 -3.80 7.19
C GLY A 65 6.82 -3.70 7.42
N ILE A 66 6.36 -3.30 8.61
CA ILE A 66 4.91 -3.21 8.90
C ILE A 66 4.24 -2.10 8.09
N THR A 67 3.05 -2.41 7.61
CA THR A 67 2.21 -1.53 6.79
C THR A 67 1.49 -0.49 7.64
N LEU A 68 0.99 0.58 7.01
CA LEU A 68 0.14 1.56 7.71
C LEU A 68 -1.11 0.90 8.31
N GLU A 69 -1.70 -0.08 7.64
CA GLU A 69 -2.83 -0.84 8.19
C GLU A 69 -2.44 -1.59 9.46
N GLU A 70 -1.30 -2.30 9.46
CA GLU A 70 -0.81 -3.02 10.64
C GLU A 70 -0.43 -2.05 11.78
N GLN A 71 0.14 -0.89 11.45
CA GLN A 71 0.44 0.17 12.43
C GLN A 71 -0.84 0.69 13.10
N ILE A 72 -1.89 0.97 12.32
CA ILE A 72 -3.19 1.41 12.83
C ILE A 72 -3.82 0.30 13.69
N GLU A 73 -3.84 -0.94 13.19
CA GLU A 73 -4.39 -2.09 13.91
C GLU A 73 -3.66 -2.34 15.24
N PHE A 74 -2.33 -2.25 15.23
CA PHE A 74 -1.53 -2.36 16.44
C PHE A 74 -1.84 -1.22 17.42
N ALA A 75 -1.88 0.02 16.93
CA ALA A 75 -2.10 1.19 17.78
C ALA A 75 -3.49 1.21 18.42
N LEU A 76 -4.51 0.75 17.71
CA LEU A 76 -5.87 0.60 18.25
C LEU A 76 -5.97 -0.46 19.36
N ASN A 77 -5.06 -1.43 19.41
CA ASN A 77 -5.11 -2.55 20.36
C ASN A 77 -4.03 -2.50 21.46
N SER A 78 -3.21 -1.44 21.49
CA SER A 78 -2.06 -1.35 22.38
C SER A 78 -2.12 -0.13 23.30
N GLU A 79 -1.42 -0.23 24.42
CA GLU A 79 -1.13 0.87 25.35
C GLU A 79 0.25 1.47 25.07
N PRO A 80 0.48 2.78 25.30
CA PRO A 80 1.80 3.38 25.15
C PRO A 80 2.85 2.70 26.06
N SER A 81 3.97 2.22 25.51
CA SER A 81 5.07 1.61 26.29
C SER A 81 6.40 1.61 25.52
N GLU A 82 7.51 1.25 26.17
CA GLU A 82 8.83 1.14 25.51
C GLU A 82 8.85 0.14 24.34
N ASN A 83 7.97 -0.86 24.36
CA ASN A 83 7.86 -1.86 23.29
C ASN A 83 7.11 -1.36 22.06
N THR A 84 6.51 -0.17 22.11
CA THR A 84 5.74 0.40 21.00
C THR A 84 6.47 1.51 20.26
N ASN A 85 7.76 1.76 20.56
CA ASN A 85 8.56 2.89 20.04
C ASN A 85 8.45 3.16 18.52
N TYR A 86 8.28 2.11 17.70
CA TYR A 86 8.15 2.23 16.24
C TYR A 86 6.78 2.78 15.77
N VAL A 87 5.78 2.81 16.65
CA VAL A 87 4.40 3.30 16.42
C VAL A 87 3.88 4.15 17.59
N THR A 88 4.71 4.48 18.58
CA THR A 88 4.31 5.22 19.79
C THR A 88 3.47 6.46 19.49
N PRO A 89 3.83 7.32 18.51
CA PRO A 89 2.98 8.49 18.21
C PRO A 89 1.56 8.12 17.79
N LEU A 90 1.37 7.00 17.08
CA LEU A 90 0.03 6.50 16.73
C LEU A 90 -0.66 5.90 17.96
N VAL A 91 0.05 5.13 18.79
CA VAL A 91 -0.51 4.51 20.00
C VAL A 91 -0.99 5.60 20.97
N GLU A 92 -0.17 6.62 21.24
CA GLU A 92 -0.53 7.77 22.08
C GLU A 92 -1.75 8.51 21.51
N HIS A 93 -1.76 8.73 20.18
CA HIS A 93 -2.88 9.35 19.49
C HIS A 93 -4.19 8.56 19.69
N TYR A 94 -4.20 7.26 19.41
CA TYR A 94 -5.41 6.44 19.56
C TYR A 94 -5.81 6.22 21.01
N HIS A 95 -4.86 6.12 21.93
CA HIS A 95 -5.15 6.06 23.36
C HIS A 95 -5.89 7.32 23.82
N ALA A 96 -5.43 8.50 23.42
CA ALA A 96 -6.10 9.77 23.74
C ALA A 96 -7.52 9.88 23.16
N ILE A 97 -7.79 9.23 22.03
CA ILE A 97 -9.11 9.25 21.37
C ILE A 97 -10.15 8.39 22.10
N LYS A 98 -9.77 7.21 22.59
CA LYS A 98 -10.70 6.16 23.06
C LYS A 98 -11.64 6.59 24.18
N GLU A 99 -11.20 7.42 25.12
CA GLU A 99 -12.01 7.74 26.31
C GLU A 99 -13.31 8.50 25.98
N ASN A 100 -13.35 9.27 24.89
CA ASN A 100 -14.52 10.06 24.48
C ASN A 100 -14.64 10.17 22.95
N GLU A 101 -14.37 9.07 22.24
CA GLU A 101 -14.32 9.05 20.79
C GLU A 101 -15.65 9.51 20.17
N LYS A 102 -15.58 10.45 19.24
CA LYS A 102 -16.72 10.94 18.45
C LYS A 102 -16.51 10.59 16.99
N PHE A 103 -17.61 10.41 16.26
CA PHE A 103 -17.56 9.95 14.87
C PHE A 103 -18.14 10.98 13.90
N THR A 104 -17.47 11.17 12.77
CA THR A 104 -18.05 11.79 11.58
C THR A 104 -18.34 10.68 10.58
N PHE A 105 -19.60 10.26 10.49
CA PHE A 105 -20.01 9.20 9.57
C PHE A 105 -20.13 9.72 8.14
N PHE A 106 -19.84 8.84 7.19
CA PHE A 106 -20.18 9.03 5.78
C PHE A 106 -20.45 7.69 5.11
N TRP A 107 -21.41 7.67 4.17
CA TRP A 107 -21.62 6.52 3.29
C TRP A 107 -22.37 6.92 2.02
N GLU A 108 -21.84 7.91 1.30
CA GLU A 108 -22.44 8.41 0.06
C GLU A 108 -21.36 8.86 -0.93
N THR A 109 -21.60 8.67 -2.22
CA THR A 109 -20.64 9.04 -3.29
C THR A 109 -20.39 10.55 -3.37
N LYS A 110 -21.35 11.37 -2.91
CA LYS A 110 -21.20 12.83 -2.86
C LYS A 110 -20.32 13.30 -1.70
N SER A 111 -20.13 12.46 -0.67
CA SER A 111 -19.27 12.81 0.47
C SER A 111 -17.85 13.08 -0.01
N PRO A 112 -17.19 14.18 0.41
CA PRO A 112 -15.79 14.43 0.09
C PRO A 112 -14.86 13.31 0.61
N PHE A 113 -15.29 12.55 1.62
CA PHE A 113 -14.54 11.45 2.22
C PHE A 113 -14.63 10.15 1.40
N SER A 114 -15.58 10.04 0.48
CA SER A 114 -15.70 8.86 -0.38
C SER A 114 -14.57 8.78 -1.40
N GLN A 115 -14.07 7.57 -1.64
CA GLN A 115 -13.16 7.27 -2.76
C GLN A 115 -13.79 7.61 -4.12
N TRP A 116 -15.12 7.55 -4.20
CA TRP A 116 -15.88 7.78 -5.43
C TRP A 116 -16.21 9.25 -5.67
N HIS A 117 -15.90 10.12 -4.70
CA HIS A 117 -16.05 11.55 -4.86
C HIS A 117 -15.22 12.02 -6.06
N LYS A 118 -15.85 12.80 -6.94
CA LYS A 118 -15.18 13.35 -8.12
C LYS A 118 -14.26 14.48 -7.66
N SER A 119 -12.96 14.24 -7.74
CA SER A 119 -11.93 15.18 -7.33
C SER A 119 -10.73 14.98 -8.25
N LYS A 120 -10.39 16.00 -9.02
CA LYS A 120 -9.21 15.96 -9.87
C LYS A 120 -7.97 16.29 -9.06
N PHE A 121 -6.94 15.47 -9.17
CA PHE A 121 -5.65 15.74 -8.56
C PHE A 121 -4.55 15.04 -9.37
N THR A 122 -3.35 15.61 -9.31
CA THR A 122 -2.16 15.02 -9.93
C THR A 122 -1.33 14.33 -8.87
N ALA A 123 -0.95 13.09 -9.09
CA ALA A 123 -0.10 12.38 -8.14
C ALA A 123 0.92 11.52 -8.87
N SER A 124 2.08 11.38 -8.25
CA SER A 124 3.10 10.48 -8.78
C SER A 124 2.70 9.03 -8.58
N THR A 125 3.19 8.16 -9.45
CA THR A 125 2.97 6.74 -9.24
C THR A 125 3.68 6.27 -7.98
N CYS A 126 2.92 5.78 -6.99
CA CYS A 126 3.45 5.18 -5.76
C CYS A 126 3.93 3.76 -6.02
N LEU A 127 4.89 3.61 -6.92
CA LEU A 127 5.56 2.34 -7.21
C LEU A 127 6.65 2.12 -6.16
N ILE A 128 6.21 1.67 -4.98
CA ILE A 128 7.03 1.60 -3.77
C ILE A 128 8.32 0.80 -4.03
N GLU A 129 9.44 1.42 -3.69
CA GLU A 129 10.75 0.79 -3.49
C GLU A 129 10.60 -0.05 -2.20
N GLY A 130 10.60 -1.39 -2.32
CA GLY A 130 10.32 -2.25 -1.17
C GLY A 130 10.19 -3.73 -1.50
N ALA A 131 9.16 -4.12 -2.28
CA ALA A 131 8.99 -5.55 -2.63
C ALA A 131 9.57 -5.94 -4.00
N CYS A 132 10.11 -5.00 -4.78
CA CYS A 132 10.96 -5.34 -5.92
C CYS A 132 12.40 -4.96 -5.59
N MET A 133 13.25 -5.93 -5.25
CA MET A 133 14.70 -5.69 -5.10
C MET A 133 15.35 -5.17 -6.40
N ASN A 134 14.66 -5.27 -7.53
CA ASN A 134 15.19 -4.86 -8.82
C ASN A 134 14.18 -4.01 -9.60
N LYS A 135 14.14 -2.70 -9.26
CA LYS A 135 13.39 -1.64 -9.96
C LYS A 135 13.46 -1.77 -11.49
N ASN A 136 14.63 -2.12 -12.02
CA ASN A 136 14.86 -2.27 -13.46
C ASN A 136 14.08 -3.45 -14.08
N LYS A 137 13.93 -4.58 -13.37
CA LYS A 137 13.13 -5.73 -13.85
C LYS A 137 11.65 -5.37 -13.95
N ARG A 138 11.13 -4.66 -12.95
CA ARG A 138 9.75 -4.17 -12.95
C ARG A 138 9.49 -3.19 -14.09
N GLU A 139 10.34 -2.18 -14.25
CA GLU A 139 10.24 -1.20 -15.33
C GLU A 139 10.28 -1.88 -16.71
N TYR A 140 11.16 -2.87 -16.89
CA TYR A 140 11.22 -3.66 -18.12
C TYR A 140 9.89 -4.35 -18.46
N VAL A 141 9.22 -4.96 -17.47
CA VAL A 141 7.97 -5.69 -17.69
C VAL A 141 6.78 -4.75 -17.93
N LEU A 142 6.78 -3.58 -17.29
CA LEU A 142 5.73 -2.57 -17.44
C LEU A 142 5.75 -1.86 -18.80
N GLN A 143 6.89 -1.88 -19.52
CA GLN A 143 7.11 -1.36 -20.87
C GLN A 143 6.89 0.17 -21.06
N ASP A 144 7.67 0.76 -21.97
CA ASP A 144 7.57 2.16 -22.40
C ASP A 144 7.82 3.21 -21.28
N LYS A 145 7.09 4.34 -21.35
CA LYS A 145 7.03 5.41 -20.34
C LYS A 145 5.96 5.15 -19.26
N PHE A 146 5.47 3.91 -19.16
CA PHE A 146 4.34 3.57 -18.31
C PHE A 146 4.80 2.67 -17.14
N PRO A 147 4.43 3.00 -15.89
CA PRO A 147 3.60 4.11 -15.47
C PRO A 147 4.33 5.46 -15.62
N TYR A 148 3.58 6.52 -15.96
CA TYR A 148 4.16 7.86 -16.05
C TYR A 148 4.53 8.40 -14.66
N PRO A 149 5.56 9.26 -14.55
CA PRO A 149 5.98 9.83 -13.28
C PRO A 149 4.82 10.46 -12.52
N ASP A 150 4.09 11.37 -13.17
CA ASP A 150 2.91 12.05 -12.66
C ASP A 150 1.71 11.84 -13.58
N GLN A 151 0.54 11.64 -12.99
CA GLN A 151 -0.72 11.47 -13.72
C GLN A 151 -1.86 12.21 -13.03
N GLU A 152 -2.79 12.75 -13.83
CA GLU A 152 -4.06 13.28 -13.32
C GLU A 152 -5.05 12.14 -13.10
N TYR A 153 -5.68 12.11 -11.94
CA TYR A 153 -6.74 11.18 -11.57
C TYR A 153 -8.04 11.94 -11.37
N SER A 154 -9.16 11.31 -11.73
CA SER A 154 -10.52 11.89 -11.62
C SER A 154 -11.21 11.62 -10.29
N SER A 155 -10.67 10.68 -9.50
CA SER A 155 -11.09 10.34 -8.14
C SER A 155 -10.01 9.51 -7.44
N ALA A 156 -10.12 9.39 -6.12
CA ALA A 156 -9.24 8.51 -5.35
C ALA A 156 -9.46 7.02 -5.66
N GLU A 157 -10.67 6.63 -6.09
CA GLU A 157 -10.94 5.28 -6.64
C GLU A 157 -10.11 5.01 -7.91
N GLN A 158 -10.01 5.97 -8.82
CA GLN A 158 -9.19 5.82 -10.03
C GLN A 158 -7.72 5.62 -9.67
N PHE A 159 -7.20 6.43 -8.75
CA PHE A 159 -5.85 6.30 -8.24
C PHE A 159 -5.60 4.91 -7.64
N MET A 160 -6.51 4.46 -6.77
CA MET A 160 -6.38 3.19 -6.05
C MET A 160 -6.42 1.98 -7.01
N MET A 161 -7.40 1.92 -7.92
CA MET A 161 -7.52 0.81 -8.85
C MET A 161 -6.39 0.81 -9.90
N TYR A 162 -5.94 1.98 -10.33
CA TYR A 162 -4.76 2.10 -11.20
C TYR A 162 -3.53 1.49 -10.54
N HIS A 163 -3.21 1.90 -9.30
CA HIS A 163 -2.06 1.38 -8.59
C HIS A 163 -2.18 -0.11 -8.29
N LYS A 164 -3.39 -0.59 -7.99
CA LYS A 164 -3.65 -2.04 -7.87
C LYS A 164 -3.25 -2.78 -9.15
N ALA A 165 -3.67 -2.32 -10.32
CA ALA A 165 -3.31 -2.93 -11.60
C ALA A 165 -1.79 -2.89 -11.85
N ILE A 166 -1.13 -1.77 -11.54
CA ILE A 166 0.32 -1.62 -11.69
C ILE A 166 1.11 -2.55 -10.75
N ILE A 167 0.67 -2.72 -9.50
CA ILE A 167 1.28 -3.63 -8.52
C ILE A 167 1.30 -5.06 -9.06
N PHE A 168 0.20 -5.50 -9.67
CA PHE A 168 0.09 -6.84 -10.27
C PHE A 168 0.54 -6.92 -11.73
N LEU A 169 1.27 -5.90 -12.21
CA LEU A 169 1.85 -5.86 -13.56
C LEU A 169 0.79 -5.99 -14.70
N ASP A 170 -0.47 -5.66 -14.41
CA ASP A 170 -1.59 -5.66 -15.34
C ASP A 170 -1.71 -4.31 -16.05
N VAL A 171 -0.82 -4.12 -17.03
CA VAL A 171 -0.74 -2.89 -17.83
C VAL A 171 -2.03 -2.63 -18.60
N ASP A 172 -2.74 -3.67 -19.03
CA ASP A 172 -3.96 -3.53 -19.83
C ASP A 172 -5.11 -2.99 -18.98
N SER A 173 -5.30 -3.51 -17.78
CA SER A 173 -6.28 -2.97 -16.83
C SER A 173 -5.90 -1.55 -16.41
N ALA A 174 -4.63 -1.29 -16.12
CA ALA A 174 -4.17 0.06 -15.75
C ALA A 174 -4.48 1.09 -16.85
N LYS A 175 -4.20 0.76 -18.13
CA LYS A 175 -4.53 1.61 -19.28
C LYS A 175 -6.05 1.80 -19.44
N LYS A 176 -6.85 0.76 -19.23
CA LYS A 176 -8.32 0.85 -19.28
C LYS A 176 -8.87 1.75 -18.16
N ILE A 177 -8.32 1.66 -16.95
CA ILE A 177 -8.68 2.48 -15.79
C ILE A 177 -8.39 3.95 -16.06
N MET A 178 -7.22 4.29 -16.61
CA MET A 178 -6.88 5.69 -16.92
C MET A 178 -7.72 6.30 -18.05
N LYS A 179 -8.33 5.47 -18.91
CA LYS A 179 -9.18 5.92 -20.03
C LYS A 179 -10.63 6.26 -19.64
N THR A 180 -11.03 6.10 -18.38
CA THR A 180 -12.41 6.33 -17.94
C THR A 180 -12.44 7.13 -16.64
N ASN A 181 -13.46 7.97 -16.47
CA ASN A 181 -13.76 8.68 -15.22
C ASN A 181 -15.03 8.15 -14.52
N ASN A 182 -15.65 7.10 -15.07
CA ASN A 182 -16.79 6.43 -14.45
C ASN A 182 -16.30 5.51 -13.32
N VAL A 183 -16.53 5.93 -12.08
CA VAL A 183 -16.09 5.22 -10.86
C VAL A 183 -16.60 3.78 -10.75
N ARG A 184 -17.80 3.48 -11.27
CA ARG A 184 -18.33 2.10 -11.27
C ARG A 184 -17.51 1.20 -12.20
N LYS A 185 -17.22 1.69 -13.40
CA LYS A 185 -16.38 0.99 -14.39
C LYS A 185 -14.95 0.84 -13.89
N ILE A 186 -14.41 1.87 -13.22
CA ILE A 186 -13.08 1.82 -12.60
C ILE A 186 -13.02 0.70 -11.55
N LYS A 187 -13.99 0.66 -10.62
CA LYS A 187 -14.07 -0.39 -9.59
C LYS A 187 -14.21 -1.78 -10.20
N GLU A 188 -15.01 -1.92 -11.26
CA GLU A 188 -15.16 -3.18 -11.99
C GLU A 188 -13.83 -3.64 -12.61
N LEU A 189 -13.12 -2.75 -13.31
CA LEU A 189 -11.79 -3.06 -13.86
C LEU A 189 -10.80 -3.47 -12.76
N GLY A 190 -10.81 -2.76 -11.63
CA GLY A 190 -9.94 -3.07 -10.50
C GLY A 190 -10.27 -4.37 -9.75
N ARG A 191 -11.50 -4.88 -9.86
CA ARG A 191 -11.86 -6.24 -9.39
C ARG A 191 -11.33 -7.34 -10.32
N ASN A 192 -11.13 -7.03 -11.60
CA ASN A 192 -10.71 -7.97 -12.64
C ASN A 192 -9.21 -7.87 -12.97
N VAL A 193 -8.40 -7.27 -12.09
CA VAL A 193 -6.94 -7.22 -12.24
C VAL A 193 -6.37 -8.65 -12.24
N SER A 194 -5.54 -8.97 -13.23
CA SER A 194 -4.89 -10.28 -13.37
C SER A 194 -3.83 -10.51 -12.29
N GLU A 195 -3.51 -11.78 -12.01
CA GLU A 195 -2.44 -12.18 -11.06
C GLU A 195 -2.61 -11.60 -9.64
N PHE A 196 -3.86 -11.30 -9.26
CA PHE A 196 -4.18 -10.72 -7.96
C PHE A 196 -3.83 -11.67 -6.80
N ASN A 197 -3.09 -11.16 -5.82
CA ASN A 197 -2.79 -11.82 -4.56
C ASN A 197 -3.23 -10.92 -3.39
N GLU A 198 -4.08 -11.42 -2.50
CA GLU A 198 -4.66 -10.64 -1.40
C GLU A 198 -3.60 -10.18 -0.40
N GLU A 199 -2.60 -10.99 -0.05
CA GLU A 199 -1.56 -10.62 0.91
C GLU A 199 -0.64 -9.54 0.36
N VAL A 200 -0.31 -9.63 -0.94
CA VAL A 200 0.40 -8.56 -1.65
C VAL A 200 -0.44 -7.29 -1.69
N TRP A 201 -1.73 -7.39 -1.95
CA TRP A 201 -2.59 -6.22 -1.97
C TRP A 201 -2.75 -5.60 -0.57
N LYS A 202 -2.98 -6.40 0.45
CA LYS A 202 -3.05 -5.99 1.86
C LYS A 202 -1.78 -5.25 2.27
N TYR A 203 -0.61 -5.70 1.81
CA TYR A 203 0.65 -5.01 2.05
C TYR A 203 0.64 -3.57 1.52
N TYR A 204 0.13 -3.37 0.30
CA TYR A 204 0.23 -2.08 -0.39
C TYR A 204 -0.97 -1.14 -0.20
N ARG A 205 -2.17 -1.68 0.04
CA ARG A 205 -3.43 -0.95 -0.09
C ARG A 205 -3.54 0.28 0.80
N SER A 206 -3.06 0.19 2.04
CA SER A 206 -3.14 1.29 3.01
C SER A 206 -2.27 2.47 2.58
N LYS A 207 -1.05 2.20 2.09
CA LYS A 207 -0.16 3.23 1.54
C LYS A 207 -0.73 3.85 0.28
N VAL A 208 -1.25 3.04 -0.65
CA VAL A 208 -1.88 3.54 -1.89
C VAL A 208 -3.06 4.46 -1.57
N VAL A 209 -3.95 4.05 -0.66
CA VAL A 209 -5.12 4.86 -0.29
C VAL A 209 -4.71 6.12 0.47
N TYR A 210 -3.68 6.06 1.31
CA TYR A 210 -3.11 7.23 1.99
C TYR A 210 -2.57 8.25 0.98
N GLU A 211 -1.69 7.85 0.06
CA GLU A 211 -1.08 8.78 -0.90
C GLU A 211 -2.10 9.40 -1.85
N GLY A 212 -3.06 8.60 -2.35
CA GLY A 212 -4.12 9.11 -3.21
C GLY A 212 -5.04 10.12 -2.51
N ASN A 213 -5.43 9.84 -1.26
CA ASN A 213 -6.25 10.80 -0.50
C ASN A 213 -5.46 12.01 -0.05
N LYS A 214 -4.19 11.84 0.33
CA LYS A 214 -3.32 12.98 0.66
C LYS A 214 -3.22 13.93 -0.52
N ALA A 215 -2.90 13.45 -1.72
CA ALA A 215 -2.84 14.28 -2.92
C ALA A 215 -4.18 14.96 -3.24
N LYS A 216 -5.30 14.23 -3.12
CA LYS A 216 -6.66 14.78 -3.28
C LYS A 216 -6.93 15.93 -2.31
N PHE A 217 -6.67 15.76 -1.02
CA PHE A 217 -7.03 16.73 0.01
C PHE A 217 -6.02 17.88 0.12
N THR A 218 -4.78 17.74 -0.35
CA THR A 218 -3.80 18.85 -0.30
C THR A 218 -3.83 19.76 -1.52
N GLN A 219 -4.41 19.32 -2.64
CA GLN A 219 -4.47 20.11 -3.90
C GLN A 219 -5.77 20.90 -4.07
N ASP A 220 -6.80 20.58 -3.30
CA ASP A 220 -8.09 21.26 -3.31
C ASP A 220 -8.39 21.83 -1.93
N GLU A 221 -8.32 23.17 -1.80
CA GLU A 221 -8.51 23.85 -0.52
C GLU A 221 -9.95 23.68 0.04
N GLU A 222 -10.97 23.51 -0.80
CA GLU A 222 -12.33 23.25 -0.31
C GLU A 222 -12.41 21.85 0.33
N LEU A 223 -11.86 20.84 -0.33
CA LEU A 223 -11.79 19.49 0.21
C LEU A 223 -10.94 19.44 1.48
N LYS A 224 -9.78 20.11 1.47
CA LYS A 224 -8.91 20.24 2.64
C LYS A 224 -9.65 20.80 3.84
N ASN A 225 -10.39 21.89 3.65
CA ASN A 225 -11.17 22.51 4.72
C ASN A 225 -12.27 21.59 5.24
N LYS A 226 -12.94 20.81 4.36
CA LYS A 226 -13.90 19.77 4.78
C LYS A 226 -13.25 18.65 5.59
N LEU A 227 -12.01 18.28 5.27
CA LEU A 227 -11.25 17.30 6.07
C LEU A 227 -10.91 17.89 7.45
N LEU A 228 -10.36 19.10 7.49
CA LEU A 228 -9.99 19.78 8.73
C LEU A 228 -11.20 20.07 9.64
N SER A 229 -12.39 20.33 9.07
CA SER A 229 -13.60 20.56 9.87
C SER A 229 -14.09 19.34 10.67
N THR A 230 -13.51 18.16 10.43
CA THR A 230 -13.80 16.94 11.22
C THR A 230 -12.91 16.79 12.46
N ALA A 231 -12.08 17.80 12.76
CA ALA A 231 -11.20 17.80 13.93
C ALA A 231 -11.94 17.41 15.22
N GLY A 232 -11.28 16.63 16.07
CA GLY A 232 -11.89 16.08 17.28
C GLY A 232 -12.87 14.91 17.05
N THR A 233 -12.95 14.38 15.84
CA THR A 233 -13.73 13.16 15.53
C THR A 233 -12.91 12.18 14.70
N THR A 234 -13.22 10.90 14.81
CA THR A 234 -12.75 9.87 13.88
C THR A 234 -13.70 9.83 12.69
N ILE A 235 -13.16 9.88 11.48
CA ILE A 235 -13.97 9.76 10.25
C ILE A 235 -14.36 8.29 10.08
N VAL A 236 -15.63 7.99 9.78
CA VAL A 236 -16.14 6.62 9.73
C VAL A 236 -16.92 6.33 8.46
N GLU A 237 -16.45 5.35 7.67
CA GLU A 237 -17.18 4.85 6.52
C GLU A 237 -18.26 3.84 6.97
N ALA A 238 -19.51 4.31 7.05
CA ALA A 238 -20.67 3.56 7.52
C ALA A 238 -21.27 2.63 6.44
N SER A 239 -20.41 1.88 5.77
CA SER A 239 -20.80 0.93 4.72
C SER A 239 -21.21 -0.42 5.32
N PRO A 240 -22.46 -0.88 5.14
CA PRO A 240 -22.94 -2.14 5.72
C PRO A 240 -22.26 -3.39 5.19
N ASN A 241 -21.74 -3.33 3.96
CA ASN A 241 -21.19 -4.49 3.26
C ASN A 241 -19.65 -4.47 3.15
N ASP A 242 -19.01 -3.34 3.50
CA ASP A 242 -17.56 -3.21 3.44
C ASP A 242 -16.95 -3.33 4.83
N LYS A 243 -16.21 -4.42 5.05
CA LYS A 243 -15.54 -4.71 6.33
C LYS A 243 -14.05 -4.34 6.31
N ILE A 244 -13.51 -3.90 5.18
CA ILE A 244 -12.12 -3.47 5.07
C ILE A 244 -12.07 -1.95 5.17
N TRP A 245 -12.72 -1.25 4.24
CA TRP A 245 -12.68 0.21 4.18
C TRP A 245 -13.68 0.84 5.15
N GLY A 246 -14.81 0.18 5.37
CA GLY A 246 -15.86 0.59 6.31
C GLY A 246 -15.99 -0.29 7.55
N ILE A 247 -17.02 0.04 8.35
CA ILE A 247 -17.32 -0.61 9.63
C ILE A 247 -18.24 -1.84 9.52
N GLY A 248 -18.69 -2.19 8.32
CA GLY A 248 -19.64 -3.30 8.10
C GLY A 248 -21.03 -3.06 8.71
N LEU A 249 -21.40 -1.80 8.96
CA LEU A 249 -22.65 -1.37 9.58
C LEU A 249 -23.14 -0.08 8.94
N ALA A 250 -24.46 0.12 8.87
CA ALA A 250 -25.05 1.40 8.48
C ALA A 250 -24.93 2.43 9.61
N GLU A 251 -24.93 3.72 9.28
CA GLU A 251 -24.82 4.82 10.25
C GLU A 251 -25.92 4.78 11.32
N ASN A 252 -27.14 4.39 10.93
CA ASN A 252 -28.30 4.31 11.83
C ASN A 252 -28.36 3.02 12.67
N ASP A 253 -27.40 2.11 12.50
CA ASP A 253 -27.27 0.95 13.38
C ASP A 253 -26.71 1.40 14.74
N ILE A 254 -27.35 1.00 15.84
CA ILE A 254 -26.89 1.36 17.18
C ILE A 254 -25.45 0.88 17.45
N ARG A 255 -25.03 -0.23 16.81
CA ARG A 255 -23.67 -0.77 16.90
C ARG A 255 -22.65 0.08 16.15
N ALA A 256 -23.07 0.96 15.23
CA ALA A 256 -22.14 1.89 14.58
C ALA A 256 -21.62 2.95 15.54
N GLN A 257 -22.34 3.22 16.64
CA GLN A 257 -22.02 4.29 17.60
C GLN A 257 -20.90 3.93 18.59
N LYS A 258 -20.36 2.70 18.53
CA LYS A 258 -19.25 2.24 19.37
C LYS A 258 -18.26 1.44 18.54
N ARG A 259 -16.99 1.80 18.59
CA ARG A 259 -15.91 1.16 17.83
C ARG A 259 -15.84 -0.34 18.12
N GLU A 260 -16.01 -0.73 19.37
CA GLU A 260 -15.91 -2.12 19.84
C GLU A 260 -16.98 -3.03 19.22
N THR A 261 -18.07 -2.45 18.72
CA THR A 261 -19.18 -3.20 18.09
C THR A 261 -19.14 -3.19 16.57
N TRP A 262 -18.14 -2.54 15.96
CA TRP A 262 -17.95 -2.55 14.52
C TRP A 262 -17.59 -3.95 14.01
N GLN A 263 -18.00 -4.24 12.77
CA GLN A 263 -17.74 -5.53 12.10
C GLN A 263 -16.68 -5.41 11.00
N GLY A 264 -16.07 -4.24 10.88
CA GLY A 264 -15.11 -3.89 9.85
C GLY A 264 -14.02 -2.97 10.40
N LYS A 265 -12.95 -2.81 9.63
CA LYS A 265 -11.74 -2.11 10.06
C LYS A 265 -11.83 -0.59 10.01
N ASN A 266 -12.82 -0.03 9.30
CA ASN A 266 -12.88 1.41 9.02
C ASN A 266 -11.59 1.96 8.37
N LEU A 267 -10.84 1.15 7.60
CA LEU A 267 -9.48 1.51 7.20
C LEU A 267 -9.42 2.83 6.42
N LEU A 268 -10.45 3.15 5.62
CA LEU A 268 -10.51 4.44 4.91
C LEU A 268 -10.65 5.60 5.91
N GLY A 269 -11.55 5.46 6.87
CA GLY A 269 -11.79 6.45 7.91
C GLY A 269 -10.55 6.74 8.78
N GLU A 270 -9.83 5.68 9.17
CA GLU A 270 -8.58 5.82 9.92
C GLU A 270 -7.48 6.51 9.10
N ILE A 271 -7.34 6.16 7.81
CA ILE A 271 -6.39 6.81 6.90
C ILE A 271 -6.72 8.29 6.73
N LEU A 272 -7.99 8.65 6.54
CA LEU A 272 -8.42 10.04 6.41
C LEU A 272 -8.18 10.84 7.70
N THR A 273 -8.47 10.24 8.85
CA THR A 273 -8.21 10.82 10.17
C THR A 273 -6.71 11.06 10.34
N LYS A 274 -5.86 10.09 9.99
CA LYS A 274 -4.41 10.26 9.99
C LYS A 274 -3.95 11.39 9.06
N ILE A 275 -4.46 11.46 7.83
CA ILE A 275 -4.10 12.54 6.89
C ILE A 275 -4.48 13.90 7.48
N ARG A 276 -5.65 14.03 8.13
CA ARG A 276 -6.07 15.26 8.81
C ARG A 276 -5.03 15.66 9.87
N VAL A 277 -4.65 14.72 10.73
CA VAL A 277 -3.67 14.95 11.82
C VAL A 277 -2.32 15.34 11.25
N ASP A 278 -1.85 14.65 10.20
CA ASP A 278 -0.58 14.97 9.54
C ASP A 278 -0.58 16.39 8.92
N ILE A 279 -1.74 16.91 8.50
CA ILE A 279 -1.90 18.28 7.95
C ILE A 279 -2.06 19.32 9.07
N ALA A 280 -2.87 19.03 10.09
CA ALA A 280 -3.24 19.97 11.15
C ALA A 280 -2.20 20.07 12.28
N GLY A 281 -1.42 19.01 12.50
CA GLY A 281 -0.54 18.85 13.66
C GLY A 281 -1.28 18.47 14.95
N SER A 282 -2.59 18.23 14.90
CA SER A 282 -3.44 17.86 16.03
C SER A 282 -4.68 17.05 15.59
N TYR A 283 -5.36 16.41 16.56
CA TYR A 283 -6.56 15.60 16.35
C TYR A 283 -7.81 16.43 16.05
#